data_AF-A0A9E0A8J7-F1
#
_entry.id   AF-A0A9E0A8J7-F1
#
_cell.length_a   1.000
_cell.length_b   1.000
_cell.length_c   1.000
_cell.angle_alpha   90.00
_cell.angle_beta   90.00
_cell.angle_gamma   90.00
#
_symmetry.space_group_name_H-M   'P 1'
#
loop_
_entity.id
_entity.type
_entity.pdbx_description
1 polymer ?
#
loop_
_entity_poly.entity_id
_entity_poly.type
_entity_poly.pdbx_seq_one_letter_code
_entity_poly.pdbx_strand_id
1 'polypeptide(L)' 'ALEFINGKNLSYIPESDVVYRVSYPVIQLSDKVRSVNLEKVNSIEGKLVGIKGQYLIFESGIVINIRNHSGYLVDISF' A
#
# COMPACT_ATOMS: atom_id res chain seq x y z
N ALA A 1 2.57 -20.58 1.47
CA ALA A 1 3.71 -20.46 2.42
C ALA A 1 3.49 -21.34 3.65
N LEU A 2 2.45 -21.12 4.47
CA LEU A 2 2.12 -22.03 5.59
C LEU A 2 1.77 -23.47 5.13
N GLU A 3 1.07 -23.64 4.01
CA GLU A 3 0.81 -24.98 3.46
C GLU A 3 2.08 -25.73 3.05
N PHE A 4 3.12 -25.01 2.60
CA PHE A 4 4.42 -25.58 2.25
C PHE A 4 5.22 -26.00 3.50
N ILE A 5 4.97 -25.33 4.62
CA ILE A 5 5.56 -25.61 5.94
C ILE A 5 4.91 -26.87 6.55
N ASN A 6 3.57 -26.95 6.50
CA ASN A 6 2.81 -28.10 7.03
C ASN A 6 3.08 -29.40 6.25
N GLY A 7 3.29 -29.33 4.92
CA GLY A 7 3.65 -30.50 4.11
C GLY A 7 5.02 -31.12 4.42
N LYS A 8 5.85 -30.47 5.25
CA LYS A 8 7.20 -30.93 5.62
C LYS A 8 7.38 -31.18 7.13
N ASN A 9 6.29 -31.21 7.92
CA ASN A 9 6.36 -31.26 9.39
C ASN A 9 7.24 -30.15 10.00
N LEU A 10 7.31 -28.99 9.34
CA LEU A 10 7.97 -27.82 9.91
C LEU A 10 6.92 -27.04 10.72
N SER A 11 7.29 -26.60 11.91
CA SER A 11 6.45 -25.72 12.74
C SER A 11 7.10 -24.35 12.81
N TYR A 12 6.35 -23.30 12.44
CA TYR A 12 6.78 -21.93 12.67
C TYR A 12 6.49 -21.54 14.12
N ILE A 13 7.55 -21.25 14.87
CA ILE A 13 7.45 -20.75 16.24
C ILE A 13 8.13 -19.37 16.22
N PRO A 14 7.37 -18.26 16.36
CA PRO A 14 7.99 -16.95 16.45
C PRO A 14 8.87 -16.88 17.71
N GLU A 15 10.03 -16.24 17.62
CA GLU A 15 10.89 -15.99 18.80
C GLU A 15 10.22 -15.05 19.82
N SER A 16 9.25 -14.25 19.39
CA SER A 16 8.60 -13.24 20.22
C SER A 16 7.20 -12.88 19.70
N ASP A 17 6.26 -12.67 20.62
CA ASP A 17 4.90 -12.18 20.34
C ASP A 17 4.82 -10.63 20.35
N VAL A 18 5.95 -9.94 20.15
CA VAL A 18 5.99 -8.48 20.16
C VAL A 18 5.28 -7.92 18.93
N VAL A 19 4.27 -7.09 19.18
CA VAL A 19 3.56 -6.33 18.15
C VAL A 19 4.35 -5.07 17.82
N TYR A 20 4.85 -4.97 16.59
CA TYR A 20 5.52 -3.78 16.10
C TYR A 20 4.51 -2.75 15.58
N ARG A 21 4.67 -1.50 15.99
CA ARG A 21 3.96 -0.36 15.38
C ARG A 21 4.88 0.33 14.38
N VAL A 22 4.42 0.42 13.14
CA VAL A 22 5.12 1.14 12.08
C VAL A 22 4.47 2.50 11.90
N SER A 23 5.25 3.56 12.06
CA SER A 23 4.82 4.93 11.78
C SER A 23 5.02 5.23 10.31
N TYR A 24 3.94 5.58 9.62
CA TYR A 24 3.98 5.95 8.21
C TYR A 24 3.88 7.47 8.07
N PRO A 25 4.62 8.09 7.12
CA PRO A 25 4.53 9.53 6.94
C PRO A 25 3.21 9.89 6.25
N VAL A 26 2.31 10.49 7.02
CA VAL A 26 1.03 11.02 6.55
C VAL A 26 0.82 12.37 7.22
N ILE A 27 0.82 13.43 6.41
CA ILE A 27 0.69 14.82 6.87
C ILE A 27 -0.78 15.13 7.17
N GLN A 28 -1.69 14.63 6.32
CA GLN A 28 -3.12 14.87 6.43
C GLN A 28 -3.91 13.66 5.90
N LEU A 29 -4.92 13.23 6.67
CA LEU A 29 -5.91 12.25 6.23
C LEU A 29 -7.18 13.00 5.82
N SER A 30 -7.73 12.64 4.66
CA SER A 30 -9.06 13.13 4.27
C SER A 30 -10.14 12.33 4.99
N ASP A 31 -11.21 13.01 5.42
CA ASP A 31 -12.40 12.36 6.02
C ASP A 31 -13.09 11.40 5.04
N LYS A 32 -12.87 11.60 3.74
CA LYS A 32 -13.36 10.73 2.67
C LYS A 32 -12.21 10.29 1.78
N VAL A 33 -11.98 8.98 1.76
CA VAL A 33 -11.00 8.33 0.90
C VAL A 33 -11.68 7.66 -0.29
N ARG A 34 -11.13 7.89 -1.48
CA ARG A 34 -11.56 7.24 -2.72
C ARG A 34 -10.39 6.49 -3.33
N SER A 35 -10.53 5.17 -3.45
CA SER A 35 -9.51 4.37 -4.13
C SER A 35 -9.63 4.52 -5.64
N VAL A 36 -8.49 4.67 -6.32
CA VAL A 36 -8.39 4.76 -7.78
C VAL A 36 -7.57 3.60 -8.34
N ASN A 37 -7.99 3.11 -9.50
CA ASN A 37 -7.29 2.12 -10.31
C ASN A 37 -6.95 2.76 -11.67
N LEU A 38 -5.68 2.64 -12.10
CA LEU A 38 -5.17 3.23 -13.33
C LEU A 38 -5.80 2.65 -14.60
N GLU A 39 -6.34 1.43 -14.54
CA GLU A 39 -7.08 0.79 -15.65
C GLU A 39 -8.41 1.51 -15.94
N LYS A 40 -9.03 2.11 -14.92
CA LYS A 40 -10.29 2.88 -15.05
C LYS A 40 -10.04 4.36 -15.22
N VAL A 41 -8.89 4.84 -14.75
CA VAL A 41 -8.52 6.26 -14.71
C VAL A 41 -7.05 6.36 -15.09
N ASN A 42 -6.78 6.65 -16.37
CA ASN A 42 -5.44 6.56 -16.96
C ASN A 42 -4.41 7.55 -16.39
N SER A 43 -4.83 8.56 -15.64
CA SER A 43 -3.93 9.51 -15.00
C SER A 43 -4.48 9.99 -13.65
N ILE A 44 -3.58 10.26 -12.72
CA ILE A 44 -3.89 10.89 -11.45
C ILE A 44 -2.97 12.08 -11.26
N GLU A 45 -3.52 13.16 -10.74
CA GLU A 45 -2.78 14.37 -10.40
C GLU A 45 -3.21 14.84 -9.02
N GLY A 46 -2.26 15.38 -8.27
CA GLY A 46 -2.51 16.00 -6.98
C GLY A 46 -1.27 16.03 -6.11
N LYS A 47 -1.40 16.71 -4.98
CA LYS A 47 -0.34 16.79 -3.98
C LYS A 47 -0.29 15.51 -3.15
N LEU A 48 0.84 14.82 -3.16
CA LEU A 48 1.10 13.68 -2.29
C LEU A 48 1.21 14.16 -0.83
N VAL A 49 0.34 13.68 0.04
CA VAL A 49 0.29 14.08 1.47
C VAL A 49 0.58 12.92 2.42
N GLY A 50 0.72 11.71 1.90
CA GLY A 50 1.14 10.58 2.71
C GLY A 50 1.41 9.31 1.94
N ILE A 51 2.09 8.40 2.62
CA ILE A 51 2.27 7.01 2.21
C ILE A 51 1.85 6.11 3.37
N LYS A 52 1.28 4.94 3.08
CA LYS A 52 0.99 3.92 4.10
C LYS A 52 1.26 2.54 3.51
N GLY A 53 2.45 1.98 3.76
CA GLY A 53 2.91 0.78 3.08
C GLY A 53 2.90 0.98 1.55
N GLN A 54 2.08 0.19 0.85
CA GLN A 54 1.92 0.24 -0.61
C GLN A 54 0.89 1.27 -1.11
N TYR A 55 0.41 2.15 -0.25
CA TYR A 55 -0.60 3.15 -0.61
C TYR A 55 0.02 4.54 -0.71
N LEU A 56 -0.20 5.23 -1.83
CA LEU A 56 0.04 6.66 -1.96
C LEU A 56 -1.27 7.41 -1.69
N ILE A 57 -1.20 8.49 -0.92
CA ILE A 57 -2.34 9.27 -0.43
C ILE A 57 -2.19 10.71 -0.90
N PHE A 58 -3.19 11.21 -1.61
CA PHE A 58 -3.22 12.56 -2.17
C PHE A 58 -4.16 13.47 -1.38
N GLU A 59 -3.88 14.77 -1.36
CA GLU A 59 -4.62 15.80 -0.61
C GLU A 59 -6.13 15.79 -0.91
N SER A 60 -6.50 15.46 -2.16
CA SER A 60 -7.89 15.33 -2.61
C SER A 60 -8.66 14.13 -2.04
N GLY A 61 -8.02 13.30 -1.20
CA GLY A 61 -8.58 12.05 -0.69
C GLY A 61 -8.45 10.86 -1.66
N ILE A 62 -7.76 11.04 -2.79
CA ILE A 62 -7.42 9.94 -3.69
C ILE A 62 -6.37 9.05 -3.02
N VAL A 63 -6.59 7.74 -3.07
CA VAL A 63 -5.65 6.74 -2.59
C VAL A 63 -5.40 5.69 -3.67
N ILE A 64 -4.14 5.45 -4.00
CA ILE A 64 -3.74 4.42 -4.97
C ILE A 64 -2.90 3.36 -4.28
N ASN A 65 -3.25 2.08 -4.52
CA ASN A 65 -2.41 0.96 -4.16
C ASN A 65 -1.46 0.69 -5.32
N ILE A 66 -0.16 0.96 -5.14
CA ILE A 66 0.82 0.80 -6.22
C ILE A 66 1.04 -0.67 -6.58
N ARG A 67 0.83 -1.61 -5.64
CA ARG A 67 0.99 -3.05 -5.91
C ARG A 67 -0.01 -3.55 -6.94
N ASN A 68 -1.23 -2.99 -6.97
CA ASN A 68 -2.26 -3.36 -7.95
C ASN A 68 -1.85 -3.01 -9.38
N HIS A 69 -0.87 -2.13 -9.56
CA HIS A 69 -0.39 -1.66 -10.85
C HIS A 69 1.04 -2.15 -11.12
N SER A 70 1.44 -3.25 -10.49
CA SER A 70 2.73 -3.88 -10.75
C SER A 70 2.81 -4.28 -12.23
N GLY A 71 3.88 -3.88 -12.91
CA GLY A 71 4.08 -4.14 -14.34
C GLY A 71 3.51 -3.07 -15.28
N TYR A 72 2.87 -2.02 -14.77
CA TYR A 72 2.48 -0.87 -15.57
C TYR A 72 3.72 -0.04 -15.94
N LEU A 73 3.79 0.40 -17.20
CA LEU A 73 4.70 1.48 -17.61
C LEU A 73 3.97 2.81 -17.36
N VAL A 74 4.59 3.70 -16.58
CA VAL A 74 4.00 4.98 -16.19
C VAL A 74 4.99 6.11 -16.41
N ASP A 75 4.46 7.28 -16.76
CA ASP A 75 5.19 8.55 -16.74
C ASP A 75 4.87 9.30 -15.45
N ILE A 76 5.89 9.93 -14.85
CA ILE A 76 5.76 10.68 -13.60
C ILE A 76 6.37 12.08 -13.81
N SER A 77 5.61 13.10 -13.44
CA SER A 77 6.02 14.52 -13.47
C SER A 77 5.68 15.20 -12.13
N PHE A 78 6.44 16.23 -11.76
CA PHE A 78 6.33 16.95 -10.46
C PHE A 78 6.30 18.46 -10.65
#